data_AF-A0A7Y0R2L3-F1
#
_entry.id   AF-A0A7Y0R2L3-F1
#
_cell.length_a   1.000
_cell.length_b   1.000
_cell.length_c   1.000
_cell.angle_alpha   90.00
_cell.angle_beta   90.00
_cell.angle_gamma   90.00
#
_symmetry.space_group_name_H-M   'P 1'
#
loop_
_entity.id
_entity.type
_entity.pdbx_description
1 polymer ?
#
loop_
_entity_poly.entity_id
_entity_poly.type
_entity_poly.pdbx_seq_one_letter_code
_entity_poly.pdbx_strand_id
1 'polypeptide(L)'
;GEWSGLAHCWRYFSSGLASSYKETRNGLDGMAYSTKFSPWLALGCVSPRMIYAMLKQYEQTQGANDSTYWIYFELLWREYFYWYARCYQQRLFRFGGIRNQPPLTSFYAHRFQQWKNGTTPYPIVNACMHQLNHTGYMSNRGRQL
;
A
#
# COMPACT_ATOMS: atom_id res chain seq x y z
N GLY A 1 -13.56 -10.95 -8.85
CA GLY A 1 -12.84 -10.06 -7.93
C GLY A 1 -12.76 -10.66 -6.55
N GLU A 2 -13.89 -10.77 -5.86
CA GLU A 2 -14.02 -11.29 -4.48
C GLU A 2 -13.38 -12.67 -4.27
N TRP A 3 -13.78 -13.69 -5.05
CA TRP A 3 -13.23 -15.05 -4.92
C TRP A 3 -11.69 -15.09 -4.96
N SER A 4 -11.08 -14.36 -5.89
CA SER A 4 -9.62 -14.27 -6.00
C SER A 4 -9.00 -13.54 -4.82
N GLY A 5 -9.66 -12.50 -4.30
CA GLY A 5 -9.22 -11.77 -3.11
C GLY A 5 -9.26 -12.62 -1.85
N LEU A 6 -10.35 -13.36 -1.65
CA LEU A 6 -10.49 -14.34 -0.58
C LEU A 6 -9.39 -15.39 -0.69
N ALA A 7 -9.24 -16.04 -1.85
CA ALA A 7 -8.22 -17.06 -2.08
C ALA A 7 -6.80 -16.53 -1.80
N HIS A 8 -6.51 -15.30 -2.16
CA HIS A 8 -5.23 -14.65 -1.85
C HIS A 8 -5.04 -14.40 -0.36
N CYS A 9 -6.06 -13.91 0.36
CA CYS A 9 -6.02 -13.77 1.82
C CYS A 9 -5.81 -15.11 2.52
N TRP A 10 -6.55 -16.15 2.12
CA TRP A 10 -6.38 -17.51 2.63
C TRP A 10 -4.94 -18.00 2.42
N ARG A 11 -4.42 -17.91 1.18
CA ARG A 11 -3.05 -18.33 0.88
C ARG A 11 -2.00 -17.58 1.71
N TYR A 12 -2.19 -16.28 1.91
CA TYR A 12 -1.26 -15.47 2.73
C TYR A 12 -1.28 -15.92 4.19
N PHE A 13 -2.46 -16.08 4.79
CA PHE A 13 -2.59 -16.48 6.20
C PHE A 13 -2.37 -17.99 6.42
N SER A 14 -2.46 -18.86 5.41
CA SER A 14 -2.04 -20.26 5.52
C SER A 14 -0.52 -20.44 5.47
N SER A 15 0.24 -19.35 5.28
CA SER A 15 1.71 -19.35 5.26
C SER A 15 2.28 -18.65 6.50
N GLY A 16 3.59 -18.78 6.74
CA GLY A 16 4.28 -18.04 7.82
C GLY A 16 4.54 -16.56 7.54
N LEU A 17 4.12 -16.02 6.38
CA LEU A 17 4.45 -14.65 5.96
C LEU A 17 3.90 -13.57 6.88
N ALA A 18 2.76 -13.82 7.54
CA ALA A 18 2.19 -12.86 8.48
C ALA A 18 3.06 -12.68 9.73
N SER A 19 3.80 -13.73 10.14
CA SER A 19 4.72 -13.67 11.29
C SER A 19 6.01 -12.90 11.01
N SER A 20 6.34 -12.60 9.74
CA SER A 20 7.54 -11.85 9.34
C SER A 20 7.22 -10.55 8.58
N TYR A 21 5.97 -10.07 8.67
CA TYR A 21 5.49 -8.94 7.89
C TYR A 21 6.24 -7.62 8.19
N LYS A 22 6.46 -7.29 9.45
CA LYS A 22 7.12 -6.05 9.87
C LYS A 22 8.56 -5.97 9.37
N GLU A 23 9.26 -7.11 9.35
CA GLU A 23 10.64 -7.21 8.89
C GLU A 23 10.72 -7.09 7.36
N THR A 24 9.72 -7.61 6.64
CA THR A 24 9.77 -7.73 5.18
C THR A 24 9.06 -6.59 4.42
N ARG A 25 8.12 -5.86 5.04
CA ARG A 25 7.23 -4.89 4.36
C ARG A 25 7.90 -3.77 3.55
N ASN A 26 9.19 -3.51 3.77
CA ASN A 26 9.97 -2.52 3.03
C ASN A 26 10.63 -3.08 1.76
N GLY A 27 10.42 -4.36 1.43
CA GLY A 27 10.86 -4.96 0.17
C GLY A 27 10.31 -4.21 -1.04
N LEU A 28 11.09 -4.20 -2.13
CA LEU A 28 10.76 -3.46 -3.35
C LEU A 28 10.13 -4.33 -4.44
N ASP A 29 10.46 -5.63 -4.46
CA ASP A 29 10.00 -6.57 -5.47
C ASP A 29 9.68 -7.95 -4.88
N GLY A 30 8.83 -8.69 -5.58
CA GLY A 30 8.33 -10.01 -5.18
C GLY A 30 7.02 -9.98 -4.39
N MET A 31 6.35 -11.14 -4.31
CA MET A 31 5.04 -11.22 -3.67
C MET A 31 5.12 -11.33 -2.15
N ALA A 32 6.14 -12.02 -1.63
CA ALA A 32 6.22 -12.44 -0.22
C ALA A 32 6.50 -11.31 0.78
N TYR A 33 7.07 -10.19 0.35
CA TYR A 33 7.51 -9.14 1.28
C TYR A 33 6.35 -8.37 1.95
N SER A 34 5.12 -8.50 1.46
CA SER A 34 3.94 -7.84 2.06
C SER A 34 2.66 -8.57 1.69
N THR A 35 1.53 -8.19 2.30
CA THR A 35 0.23 -8.84 2.11
C THR A 35 -0.29 -8.78 0.68
N LYS A 36 0.07 -7.73 -0.08
CA LYS A 36 -0.50 -7.40 -1.41
C LYS A 36 -2.03 -7.26 -1.42
N PHE A 37 -2.69 -7.01 -0.28
CA PHE A 37 -4.15 -6.92 -0.20
C PHE A 37 -4.77 -5.66 -0.85
N SER A 38 -3.95 -4.66 -1.18
CA SER A 38 -4.44 -3.34 -1.59
C SER A 38 -5.40 -3.32 -2.79
N PRO A 39 -5.23 -4.11 -3.88
CA PRO A 39 -6.15 -4.05 -5.01
C PRO A 39 -7.55 -4.55 -4.65
N TRP A 40 -7.64 -5.63 -3.87
CA TRP A 40 -8.92 -6.18 -3.43
C TRP A 40 -9.61 -5.29 -2.39
N LEU A 41 -8.84 -4.68 -1.48
CA LEU A 41 -9.34 -3.70 -0.52
C LEU A 41 -9.87 -2.42 -1.20
N ALA A 42 -9.20 -1.95 -2.26
CA ALA A 42 -9.60 -0.75 -3.00
C ALA A 42 -10.91 -0.97 -3.78
N LEU A 43 -11.10 -2.17 -4.32
CA LEU A 43 -12.31 -2.55 -5.07
C LEU A 43 -13.43 -3.11 -4.19
N GLY A 44 -13.25 -3.19 -2.87
CA GLY A 44 -14.25 -3.78 -1.96
C GLY A 44 -14.45 -5.29 -2.14
N CYS A 45 -13.55 -5.98 -2.84
CA CYS A 45 -13.58 -7.43 -3.02
C CYS A 45 -13.33 -8.19 -1.72
N VAL A 46 -12.62 -7.58 -0.77
CA VAL A 46 -12.43 -8.11 0.58
C VAL A 46 -12.58 -6.95 1.56
N SER A 47 -13.25 -7.18 2.69
CA SER A 47 -13.42 -6.14 3.72
C SER A 47 -12.26 -6.14 4.72
N PRO A 48 -11.89 -4.98 5.29
CA PRO A 48 -10.85 -4.91 6.33
C PRO A 48 -11.24 -5.72 7.59
N ARG A 49 -12.53 -5.80 7.92
CA ARG A 49 -13.04 -6.61 9.05
C ARG A 49 -12.80 -8.10 8.83
N MET A 50 -12.95 -8.57 7.60
CA MET A 50 -12.68 -9.97 7.24
C MET A 50 -11.18 -10.28 7.33
N ILE A 51 -10.32 -9.42 6.80
CA ILE A 51 -8.87 -9.57 6.95
C ILE A 51 -8.47 -9.60 8.43
N TYR A 52 -9.06 -8.72 9.24
CA TYR A 52 -8.80 -8.71 10.69
C TYR A 52 -9.26 -10.01 11.37
N ALA A 53 -10.43 -10.55 11.02
CA ALA A 53 -10.88 -11.84 11.54
C ALA A 53 -9.93 -12.99 11.17
N MET A 54 -9.46 -13.03 9.90
CA MET A 54 -8.48 -14.02 9.45
C MET A 54 -7.13 -13.86 10.16
N LEU A 55 -6.70 -12.62 10.40
CA LEU A 55 -5.51 -12.32 11.19
C LEU A 55 -5.65 -12.83 12.64
N LYS A 56 -6.80 -12.61 13.29
CA LYS A 56 -7.04 -13.14 14.64
C LYS A 56 -7.03 -14.67 14.68
N GLN A 57 -7.58 -15.32 13.66
CA GLN A 57 -7.53 -16.78 13.54
C GLN A 57 -6.09 -17.28 13.32
N TYR A 58 -5.30 -16.57 12.50
CA TYR A 58 -3.88 -16.84 12.34
C TYR A 58 -3.14 -16.76 13.69
N GLU A 59 -3.33 -15.68 14.44
CA GLU A 59 -2.69 -15.47 15.75
C GLU A 59 -3.07 -16.54 16.78
N GLN A 60 -4.30 -17.08 16.73
CA GLN A 60 -4.71 -18.19 17.60
C GLN A 60 -3.95 -19.48 17.33
N THR A 61 -3.47 -19.69 16.09
CA THR A 61 -2.83 -20.94 15.67
C THR A 61 -1.30 -20.83 15.59
N GLN A 62 -0.78 -19.66 15.21
CA GLN A 62 0.65 -19.41 14.98
C GLN A 62 1.29 -18.46 16.02
N GLY A 63 0.48 -17.90 16.92
CA GLY A 63 0.91 -16.89 17.89
C GLY A 63 0.82 -15.46 17.34
N ALA A 64 0.58 -14.51 18.25
CA ALA A 64 0.65 -13.09 17.95
C ALA A 64 2.09 -12.58 18.14
N ASN A 65 2.52 -11.67 17.28
CA ASN A 65 3.80 -10.98 17.41
C ASN A 65 3.72 -9.56 16.84
N ASP A 66 4.85 -8.86 16.87
CA ASP A 66 4.98 -7.52 16.30
C ASP A 66 4.56 -7.43 14.83
N SER A 67 4.82 -8.48 14.05
CA SER A 67 4.49 -8.56 12.63
C SER A 67 3.00 -8.73 12.37
N THR A 68 2.32 -9.60 13.12
CA THR A 68 0.87 -9.75 13.01
C THR A 68 0.15 -8.46 13.44
N TYR A 69 0.61 -7.83 14.52
CA TYR A 69 0.13 -6.51 14.93
C TYR A 69 0.34 -5.45 13.84
N TRP A 70 1.50 -5.45 13.18
CA TRP A 70 1.80 -4.44 12.15
C TRP A 70 0.87 -4.55 10.93
N ILE A 71 0.34 -5.73 10.60
CA ILE A 71 -0.69 -5.86 9.56
C ILE A 71 -1.95 -5.08 9.96
N TYR A 72 -2.40 -5.23 11.21
CA TYR A 72 -3.55 -4.48 11.73
C TYR A 72 -3.27 -2.98 11.77
N PHE A 73 -2.07 -2.57 12.20
CA PHE A 73 -1.66 -1.17 12.21
C PHE A 73 -1.74 -0.50 10.82
N GLU A 74 -1.37 -1.22 9.75
CA GLU A 74 -1.45 -0.69 8.39
C GLU A 74 -2.91 -0.62 7.87
N LEU A 75 -3.80 -1.48 8.36
CA LEU A 75 -5.24 -1.32 8.13
C LEU A 75 -5.78 -0.06 8.84
N LEU A 76 -5.26 0.30 10.02
CA LEU A 76 -5.64 1.55 10.69
C LEU A 76 -5.20 2.79 9.90
N TRP A 77 -4.06 2.75 9.22
CA TRP A 77 -3.68 3.83 8.30
C TRP A 77 -4.68 4.00 7.15
N ARG A 78 -5.21 2.90 6.61
CA ARG A 78 -6.29 2.95 5.61
C ARG A 78 -7.54 3.61 6.19
N GLU A 79 -7.97 3.21 7.39
CA GLU A 79 -9.14 3.81 8.06
C GLU A 79 -8.92 5.30 8.34
N TYR A 80 -7.73 5.66 8.83
CA TYR A 80 -7.36 7.05 9.07
C TYR A 80 -7.55 7.89 7.82
N PHE A 81 -6.96 7.51 6.68
CA PHE A 81 -7.07 8.28 5.44
C PHE A 81 -8.49 8.28 4.85
N TYR A 82 -9.28 7.23 5.08
CA TYR A 82 -10.70 7.23 4.73
C TYR A 82 -11.46 8.34 5.47
N TRP A 83 -11.34 8.39 6.80
CA TRP A 83 -11.99 9.42 7.61
C TRP A 83 -11.42 10.81 7.36
N TYR A 84 -10.11 10.91 7.15
CA TYR A 84 -9.41 12.14 6.78
C TYR A 84 -9.98 12.73 5.49
N ALA A 85 -10.16 11.91 4.45
CA ALA A 85 -10.77 12.33 3.19
C ALA A 85 -12.24 12.76 3.38
N ARG A 86 -13.02 12.08 4.24
CA ARG A 86 -14.40 12.50 4.54
C ARG A 86 -14.47 13.82 5.28
N CYS A 87 -13.52 14.08 6.19
CA CYS A 87 -13.44 15.32 6.95
C CYS A 87 -13.08 16.52 6.06
N TYR A 88 -12.03 16.37 5.23
CA TYR A 88 -11.49 17.49 4.45
C TYR A 88 -12.05 17.62 3.03
N GLN A 89 -12.64 16.55 2.49
CA GLN A 89 -13.30 16.51 1.18
C GLN A 89 -12.42 17.14 0.08
N GLN A 90 -12.97 18.10 -0.68
CA GLN A 90 -12.28 18.77 -1.78
C GLN A 90 -10.99 19.48 -1.34
N ARG A 91 -10.86 19.90 -0.08
CA ARG A 91 -9.64 20.58 0.42
C ARG A 91 -8.42 19.67 0.36
N LEU A 92 -8.60 18.35 0.39
CA LEU A 92 -7.52 17.37 0.26
C LEU A 92 -6.82 17.46 -1.11
N PHE A 93 -7.55 17.89 -2.15
CA PHE A 93 -7.07 17.89 -3.54
C PHE A 93 -6.74 19.28 -4.08
N ARG A 94 -6.95 20.34 -3.29
CA ARG A 94 -6.59 21.71 -3.69
C ARG A 94 -5.06 21.84 -3.72
N PHE A 95 -4.54 22.71 -4.59
CA PHE A 95 -3.10 22.97 -4.70
C PHE A 95 -2.47 23.41 -3.36
N GLY A 96 -3.17 24.21 -2.56
CA GLY A 96 -2.75 24.58 -1.20
C GLY A 96 -2.97 23.51 -0.12
N GLY A 97 -3.58 22.37 -0.49
CA GLY A 97 -3.95 21.31 0.44
C GLY A 97 -4.81 21.78 1.62
N ILE A 98 -4.78 21.02 2.70
CA ILE A 98 -5.62 21.25 3.89
C ILE A 98 -5.21 22.51 4.65
N ARG A 99 -3.91 22.84 4.65
CA ARG A 99 -3.37 24.05 5.28
C ARG A 99 -3.56 25.32 4.44
N ASN A 100 -4.10 25.19 3.22
CA ASN A 100 -4.22 26.28 2.27
C ASN A 100 -2.88 27.01 2.02
N GLN A 101 -1.79 26.25 2.00
CA GLN A 101 -0.42 26.71 1.78
C GLN A 101 0.10 26.04 0.51
N PRO A 102 0.18 26.76 -0.62
CA PRO A 102 0.69 26.19 -1.86
C PRO A 102 2.14 25.74 -1.67
N PRO A 103 2.52 24.54 -2.13
CA PRO A 103 3.89 24.07 -2.01
C PRO A 103 4.80 24.88 -2.93
N LEU A 104 6.05 25.08 -2.50
CA LEU A 104 7.09 25.73 -3.31
C LEU A 104 7.54 24.77 -4.42
N THR A 105 6.80 24.74 -5.52
CA THR A 105 7.06 23.83 -6.65
C THR A 105 6.98 24.58 -7.97
N SER A 106 7.60 24.01 -8.99
CA SER A 106 7.47 24.46 -10.38
C SER A 106 7.22 23.24 -11.26
N PHE A 107 6.36 23.40 -12.26
CA PHE A 107 6.05 22.32 -13.18
C PHE A 107 6.96 22.41 -14.41
N TYR A 108 7.80 21.38 -14.59
CA TYR A 108 8.65 21.21 -15.77
C TYR A 108 8.18 19.99 -16.55
N ALA A 109 7.46 20.20 -17.65
CA ALA A 109 6.82 19.13 -18.43
C ALA A 109 7.80 18.02 -18.83
N HIS A 110 9.02 18.37 -19.26
CA HIS A 110 10.05 17.41 -19.62
C HIS A 110 10.48 16.52 -18.44
N ARG A 111 10.71 17.11 -17.25
CA ARG A 111 11.11 16.34 -16.05
C ARG A 111 9.98 15.42 -15.59
N PHE A 112 8.74 15.89 -15.66
CA PHE A 112 7.57 15.07 -15.34
C PHE A 112 7.46 13.88 -16.30
N GLN A 113 7.69 14.09 -17.60
CA GLN A 113 7.68 13.01 -18.59
C GLN A 113 8.81 11.99 -18.35
N GLN A 114 10.02 12.44 -17.99
CA GLN A 114 11.12 11.55 -17.60
C GLN A 114 10.77 10.72 -16.37
N TRP A 115 10.18 11.33 -15.34
CA TRP A 115 9.72 10.62 -14.15
C TRP A 115 8.65 9.58 -14.49
N LYS A 116 7.61 9.96 -15.25
CA LYS A 116 6.57 9.03 -15.70
C LYS A 116 7.13 7.83 -16.46
N ASN A 117 8.11 8.05 -17.32
CA ASN A 117 8.68 7.01 -18.18
C ASN A 117 9.83 6.23 -17.53
N GLY A 118 10.28 6.61 -16.33
CA GLY A 118 11.43 5.98 -15.68
C GLY A 118 12.76 6.26 -16.39
N THR A 119 12.96 7.46 -16.93
CA THR A 119 14.20 7.86 -17.61
C THR A 119 14.90 9.02 -16.90
N THR A 120 14.84 9.03 -15.57
CA THR A 120 15.53 10.00 -14.72
C THR A 120 17.00 9.61 -14.53
N PRO A 121 17.86 10.49 -13.99
CA PRO A 121 19.21 10.10 -13.59
C PRO A 121 19.28 9.12 -12.40
N TYR A 122 18.15 8.78 -11.76
CA TYR A 122 18.10 7.98 -10.54
C TYR A 122 17.54 6.57 -10.83
N PRO A 123 18.39 5.52 -10.84
CA PRO A 123 17.98 4.17 -11.20
C PRO A 123 16.84 3.60 -10.33
N ILE A 124 16.83 3.93 -9.03
CA ILE A 124 15.80 3.43 -8.10
C ILE A 124 14.41 4.00 -8.41
N VAL A 125 14.33 5.28 -8.78
CA VAL A 125 13.09 5.94 -9.21
C VAL A 125 12.61 5.31 -10.51
N ASN A 126 13.53 5.11 -11.45
CA ASN A 126 13.23 4.50 -12.74
C ASN A 126 12.66 3.09 -12.57
N ALA A 127 13.29 2.25 -11.75
CA ALA A 127 12.81 0.90 -11.46
C ALA A 127 11.39 0.89 -10.87
N CYS A 128 11.10 1.79 -9.92
CA CYS A 128 9.76 1.92 -9.34
C CYS A 128 8.73 2.34 -10.40
N MET A 129 9.05 3.34 -11.21
CA MET A 129 8.14 3.83 -12.26
C MET A 129 7.91 2.78 -13.36
N HIS A 130 8.94 2.02 -13.73
CA HIS A 130 8.78 0.87 -14.62
C HIS A 130 7.87 -0.20 -14.01
N GLN A 131 8.03 -0.55 -12.73
CA GLN A 131 7.15 -1.51 -12.04
C GLN A 131 5.69 -1.04 -12.08
N LEU A 132 5.44 0.23 -11.76
CA LEU A 132 4.10 0.82 -11.82
C LEU A 132 3.51 0.76 -13.23
N ASN A 133 4.27 1.14 -14.25
CA ASN A 133 3.78 1.16 -15.63
C ASN A 133 3.46 -0.24 -16.18
N HIS A 134 4.25 -1.26 -15.84
CA HIS A 134 4.06 -2.61 -16.36
C HIS A 134 3.04 -3.43 -15.58
N THR A 135 2.89 -3.18 -14.28
CA THR A 135 2.08 -4.05 -13.40
C THR A 135 0.88 -3.35 -12.77
N GLY A 136 0.82 -2.03 -12.80
CA GLY A 136 -0.14 -1.23 -12.03
C GLY A 136 0.11 -1.25 -10.52
N TYR A 137 1.23 -1.83 -10.06
CA TYR A 137 1.60 -1.93 -8.66
C TYR A 137 2.98 -1.33 -8.40
N MET A 138 3.14 -0.76 -7.20
CA MET A 138 4.42 -0.28 -6.67
C MET A 138 4.46 -0.56 -5.17
N SER A 139 5.62 -0.99 -4.65
CA SER A 139 5.82 -1.20 -3.22
C SER A 139 5.57 0.07 -2.41
N ASN A 140 5.16 -0.05 -1.13
CA ASN A 140 4.97 1.13 -0.28
C ASN A 140 6.27 1.95 -0.15
N ARG A 141 7.41 1.27 -0.01
CA ARG A 141 8.72 1.93 0.02
C ARG A 141 8.99 2.67 -1.28
N GLY A 142 8.72 2.07 -2.43
CA GLY A 142 8.88 2.70 -3.75
C GLY A 142 8.04 3.97 -3.92
N ARG A 143 6.81 4.00 -3.37
CA ARG A 143 5.93 5.18 -3.43
C ARG A 143 6.38 6.35 -2.54
N GLN A 144 7.28 6.10 -1.58
CA GLN A 144 7.78 7.10 -0.64
C GLN A 144 9.17 7.63 -1.02
N LEU A 145 9.92 6.92 -1.89
CA LEU A 145 11.22 7.33 -2.42
C LEU A 145 11.05 8.45 -3.45
#